data_AF-A0A2P8IGA9-F1
#
_entry.id   AF-A0A2P8IGA9-F1
#
_cell.length_a   1.000
_cell.length_b   1.000
_cell.length_c   1.000
_cell.angle_alpha   90.00
_cell.angle_beta   90.00
_cell.angle_gamma   90.00
#
_symmetry.space_group_name_H-M   'P 1'
#
loop_
_entity.id
_entity.type
_entity.pdbx_description
1 polymer ?
#
loop_
_entity_poly.entity_id
_entity_poly.type
_entity_poly.pdbx_seq_one_letter_code
_entity_poly.pdbx_strand_id
1 'polypeptide(L)'
;MRLRPLLNPLAVVVSVTAVAAALLIPTAAAGATPITVAQALGQQNGASATVRGYVVGQPTATDTVVRSGFPSDYALALADSPTQASTSQMLYVQITSAFRAQWGLRTNPGLLGTRIDVTGPLTAYFSHPGLTSPTAFALAGTTPTSTTTAPTVTSTTTPGGGYDDTYYRNALGKSGASLKTALNGIIRTNTKLSYDQVWEALKVTDQDPNNSANVILLYTGRSQGKTTNGGDPDDWNREHVWAKSHGDFGTATGPGTDIHHLRPTDVSVNAERGNKDFDLGGSPVGEAPGNYTDADSWEPRNAVKGDVARMLFYMAVRYEGGDGYPNLEMNNNVNNGTAPYHGRLSVLLQWHAQDPPDAFEKRRNQVIYDRYQRNRNPFIDHPEWAASIWG
;
A
#
# COMPACT_ATOMS: atom_id res chain seq x y z
N MET A 1 -35.51 93.38 7.02
CA MET A 1 -36.91 92.99 7.32
C MET A 1 -37.06 91.51 6.98
N ARG A 2 -37.37 90.67 7.98
CA ARG A 2 -38.03 89.33 7.93
C ARG A 2 -37.45 88.25 6.97
N LEU A 3 -36.82 87.20 7.50
CA LEU A 3 -37.36 85.85 7.86
C LEU A 3 -37.16 84.78 6.74
N ARG A 4 -36.54 83.65 7.14
CA ARG A 4 -36.50 82.30 6.50
C ARG A 4 -37.92 81.80 6.13
N PRO A 5 -38.18 80.70 5.33
CA PRO A 5 -37.40 79.46 5.27
C PRO A 5 -37.46 78.55 3.99
N LEU A 6 -36.61 77.51 4.02
CA LEU A 6 -36.74 76.09 3.60
C LEU A 6 -37.66 75.71 2.41
N LEU A 7 -37.12 74.97 1.45
CA LEU A 7 -37.49 73.57 1.16
C LEU A 7 -36.63 72.98 0.02
N ASN A 8 -36.25 71.72 0.20
CA ASN A 8 -35.37 70.89 -0.61
C ASN A 8 -36.20 70.09 -1.65
N PRO A 9 -35.79 69.94 -2.92
CA PRO A 9 -36.28 68.86 -3.75
C PRO A 9 -35.19 67.83 -4.07
N LEU A 10 -35.58 66.57 -3.83
CA LEU A 10 -34.92 65.31 -4.18
C LEU A 10 -34.54 65.27 -5.68
N ALA A 11 -33.28 64.99 -6.00
CA ALA A 11 -32.84 64.61 -7.34
C ALA A 11 -32.39 63.14 -7.33
N VAL A 12 -33.09 62.31 -8.11
CA VAL A 12 -32.75 60.90 -8.33
C VAL A 12 -31.71 60.83 -9.45
N VAL A 13 -30.50 60.38 -9.13
CA VAL A 13 -29.43 60.07 -10.10
C VAL A 13 -29.29 58.55 -10.19
N VAL A 14 -29.74 57.98 -11.31
CA VAL A 14 -29.46 56.57 -11.65
C VAL A 14 -28.01 56.50 -12.15
N SER A 15 -27.15 55.90 -11.33
CA SER A 15 -25.73 55.70 -11.64
C SER A 15 -25.54 54.30 -12.22
N VAL A 16 -25.20 54.18 -13.50
CA VAL A 16 -24.79 52.92 -14.12
C VAL A 16 -23.31 52.70 -13.79
N THR A 17 -23.02 51.85 -12.81
CA THR A 17 -21.66 51.40 -12.51
C THR A 17 -21.26 50.27 -13.47
N ALA A 18 -20.40 50.59 -14.43
CA ALA A 18 -19.67 49.59 -15.21
C ALA A 18 -18.59 48.95 -14.32
N VAL A 19 -18.74 47.68 -14.00
CA VAL A 19 -17.72 46.89 -13.30
C VAL A 19 -16.71 46.39 -14.32
N ALA A 20 -15.55 47.04 -14.39
CA ALA A 20 -14.38 46.52 -15.09
C ALA A 20 -13.75 45.41 -14.24
N ALA A 21 -13.93 44.15 -14.65
CA ALA A 21 -13.22 43.02 -14.06
C ALA A 21 -11.74 43.07 -14.49
N ALA A 22 -10.86 43.52 -13.60
CA ALA A 22 -9.43 43.34 -13.75
C ALA A 22 -9.12 41.84 -13.66
N LEU A 23 -8.70 41.23 -14.77
CA LEU A 23 -8.10 39.89 -14.75
C LEU A 23 -6.83 39.95 -13.91
N LEU A 24 -6.90 39.46 -12.68
CA LEU A 24 -5.74 39.05 -11.90
C LEU A 24 -5.13 37.85 -12.62
N ILE A 25 -4.05 38.09 -13.38
CA ILE A 25 -3.18 37.04 -13.87
C ILE A 25 -2.54 36.41 -12.63
N PRO A 26 -2.73 35.10 -12.34
CA PRO A 26 -2.03 34.47 -11.23
C PRO A 26 -0.55 34.46 -11.57
N THR A 27 0.26 35.15 -10.78
CA THR A 27 1.71 34.96 -10.78
C THR A 27 2.01 33.52 -10.38
N ALA A 28 2.80 32.83 -11.20
CA ALA A 28 3.22 31.44 -10.98
C ALA A 28 3.75 31.24 -9.55
N ALA A 29 3.29 30.19 -8.88
CA ALA A 29 3.85 29.75 -7.61
C ALA A 29 5.31 29.33 -7.84
N ALA A 30 6.24 30.04 -7.20
CA ALA A 30 7.64 29.64 -7.14
C ALA A 30 7.75 28.30 -6.40
N GLY A 31 8.18 27.24 -7.10
CA GLY A 31 8.47 25.93 -6.49
C GLY A 31 9.57 26.06 -5.43
N ALA A 32 9.42 25.32 -4.32
CA ALA A 32 10.39 25.32 -3.23
C ALA A 32 11.81 24.98 -3.74
N THR A 33 12.81 25.73 -3.30
CA THR A 33 14.21 25.50 -3.65
C THR A 33 14.68 24.13 -3.15
N PRO A 34 15.31 23.29 -3.99
CA PRO A 34 15.82 21.99 -3.55
C PRO A 34 16.85 22.12 -2.43
N ILE A 35 16.76 21.24 -1.42
CA ILE A 35 17.74 21.11 -0.33
C ILE A 35 18.88 20.16 -0.74
N THR A 36 20.01 20.25 -0.05
CA THR A 36 21.17 19.35 -0.28
C THR A 36 20.93 17.98 0.33
N VAL A 37 21.74 16.99 -0.06
CA VAL A 37 21.71 15.65 0.55
C VAL A 37 22.05 15.75 2.03
N ALA A 38 23.10 16.49 2.41
CA ALA A 38 23.46 16.68 3.82
C ALA A 38 22.33 17.27 4.67
N GLN A 39 21.54 18.20 4.11
CA GLN A 39 20.37 18.75 4.80
C GLN A 39 19.26 17.70 4.95
N ALA A 40 19.00 16.91 3.91
CA ALA A 40 18.01 15.85 3.92
C ALA A 40 18.34 14.71 4.92
N LEU A 41 19.63 14.39 5.08
CA LEU A 41 20.10 13.43 6.09
C LEU A 41 19.76 13.87 7.52
N GLY A 42 19.77 15.19 7.77
CA GLY A 42 19.38 15.77 9.06
C GLY A 42 17.87 15.97 9.26
N GLN A 43 17.04 15.68 8.26
CA GLN A 43 15.60 15.99 8.24
C GLN A 43 14.73 14.76 8.01
N GLN A 44 15.02 13.65 8.71
CA GLN A 44 14.29 12.38 8.62
C GLN A 44 12.99 12.39 9.46
N ASN A 45 12.12 13.37 9.19
CA ASN A 45 10.89 13.62 9.95
C ASN A 45 9.61 13.31 9.15
N GLY A 46 9.74 12.68 7.97
CA GLY A 46 8.64 12.36 7.08
C GLY A 46 8.08 13.54 6.27
N ALA A 47 8.59 14.76 6.47
CA ALA A 47 8.18 15.91 5.65
C ALA A 47 8.63 15.72 4.20
N SER A 48 7.82 16.20 3.26
CA SER A 48 8.18 16.17 1.85
C SER A 48 9.15 17.29 1.52
N ALA A 49 10.25 16.96 0.85
CA ALA A 49 11.24 17.91 0.36
C ALA A 49 11.71 17.50 -1.04
N THR A 50 12.18 18.49 -1.81
CA THR A 50 12.96 18.23 -3.03
C THR A 50 14.43 18.19 -2.66
N VAL A 51 15.06 17.02 -2.82
CA VAL A 51 16.48 16.82 -2.56
C VAL A 51 17.24 16.83 -3.88
N ARG A 52 18.29 17.63 -3.96
CA ARG A 52 19.20 17.68 -5.09
C ARG A 52 20.50 16.95 -4.77
N GLY A 53 20.83 15.92 -5.53
CA GLY A 53 22.05 15.13 -5.33
C GLY A 53 22.56 14.45 -6.60
N TYR A 54 23.80 13.97 -6.56
CA TYR A 54 24.38 13.09 -7.58
C TYR A 54 24.02 11.64 -7.29
N VAL A 55 23.63 10.89 -8.32
CA VAL A 55 23.45 9.45 -8.21
C VAL A 55 24.81 8.79 -8.07
N VAL A 56 25.08 8.16 -6.91
CA VAL A 56 26.39 7.57 -6.59
C VAL A 56 26.40 6.04 -6.49
N GLY A 57 25.24 5.42 -6.68
CA GLY A 57 25.10 3.96 -6.77
C GLY A 57 23.68 3.48 -6.42
N GLN A 58 23.54 2.18 -6.22
CA GLN A 58 22.32 1.55 -5.74
C GLN A 58 22.56 0.95 -4.34
N PRO A 59 21.79 1.31 -3.31
CA PRO A 59 21.85 0.62 -2.04
C PRO A 59 21.26 -0.79 -2.16
N THR A 60 21.93 -1.77 -1.57
CA THR A 60 21.48 -3.18 -1.51
C THR A 60 21.32 -3.68 -0.08
N ALA A 61 21.81 -2.92 0.91
CA ALA A 61 21.63 -3.12 2.34
C ALA A 61 21.85 -1.77 3.05
N THR A 62 21.68 -1.73 4.38
CA THR A 62 21.88 -0.51 5.21
C THR A 62 23.21 0.19 4.93
N ASP A 63 24.32 -0.56 4.87
CA ASP A 63 25.67 -0.01 4.70
C ASP A 63 26.36 -0.41 3.39
N THR A 64 25.58 -0.90 2.41
CA THR A 64 26.13 -1.41 1.15
C THR A 64 25.52 -0.70 -0.04
N VAL A 65 26.36 -0.02 -0.82
CA VAL A 65 25.99 0.61 -2.09
C VAL A 65 26.87 0.05 -3.21
N VAL A 66 26.24 -0.57 -4.20
CA VAL A 66 26.92 -1.05 -5.41
C VAL A 66 26.98 0.07 -6.46
N ARG A 67 28.06 0.12 -7.24
CA ARG A 67 28.27 1.12 -8.31
C ARG A 67 28.28 0.54 -9.72
N SER A 68 28.12 -0.76 -9.83
CA SER A 68 28.10 -1.52 -11.08
C SER A 68 27.38 -2.85 -10.84
N GLY A 69 26.90 -3.50 -11.90
CA GLY A 69 26.20 -4.78 -11.76
C GLY A 69 24.91 -4.65 -10.93
N PHE A 70 24.18 -3.56 -11.13
CA PHE A 70 22.97 -3.20 -10.38
C PHE A 70 21.94 -4.34 -10.37
N PRO A 71 21.61 -4.92 -9.20
CA PRO A 71 20.71 -6.08 -9.13
C PRO A 71 19.26 -5.76 -9.50
N SER A 72 18.82 -4.50 -9.37
CA SER A 72 17.43 -4.10 -9.63
C SER A 72 17.28 -2.61 -9.92
N ASP A 73 16.06 -2.19 -10.26
CA ASP A 73 15.68 -0.79 -10.51
C ASP A 73 14.96 -0.14 -9.32
N TYR A 74 15.23 -0.59 -8.10
CA TYR A 74 14.38 -0.26 -6.94
C TYR A 74 14.90 0.88 -6.08
N ALA A 75 16.16 1.28 -6.25
CA ALA A 75 16.79 2.25 -5.36
C ALA A 75 17.92 3.04 -6.02
N LEU A 76 18.15 4.26 -5.55
CA LEU A 76 19.33 5.09 -5.83
C LEU A 76 19.95 5.56 -4.51
N ALA A 77 21.26 5.73 -4.48
CA ALA A 77 21.95 6.49 -3.45
C ALA A 77 22.28 7.88 -4.03
N LEU A 78 21.87 8.94 -3.33
CA LEU A 78 22.21 10.32 -3.66
C LEU A 78 23.28 10.87 -2.73
N ALA A 79 24.22 11.64 -3.27
CA ALA A 79 25.21 12.36 -2.47
C ALA A 79 25.42 13.80 -2.98
N ASP A 80 25.96 14.67 -2.14
CA ASP A 80 26.30 16.04 -2.55
C ASP A 80 27.49 16.10 -3.52
N SER A 81 28.30 15.03 -3.59
CA SER A 81 29.43 14.87 -4.51
C SER A 81 29.32 13.58 -5.32
N PRO A 82 29.64 13.57 -6.63
CA PRO A 82 29.58 12.37 -7.47
C PRO A 82 30.61 11.31 -7.10
N THR A 83 31.65 11.66 -6.34
CA THR A 83 32.70 10.75 -5.88
C THR A 83 32.51 10.28 -4.44
N GLN A 84 31.36 10.58 -3.82
CA GLN A 84 31.09 10.22 -2.43
C GLN A 84 31.19 8.71 -2.21
N ALA A 85 31.97 8.29 -1.21
CA ALA A 85 32.20 6.89 -0.89
C ALA A 85 31.72 6.45 0.48
N SER A 86 31.55 7.37 1.43
CA SER A 86 30.95 7.04 2.72
C SER A 86 29.43 6.98 2.58
N THR A 87 28.86 5.82 2.90
CA THR A 87 27.41 5.54 2.87
C THR A 87 26.64 6.43 3.83
N SER A 88 27.23 6.80 4.98
CA SER A 88 26.61 7.71 5.95
C SER A 88 26.36 9.13 5.43
N GLN A 89 26.96 9.50 4.30
CA GLN A 89 26.72 10.77 3.61
C GLN A 89 25.88 10.60 2.34
N MET A 90 25.19 9.47 2.20
CA MET A 90 24.29 9.18 1.08
C MET A 90 22.85 9.12 1.55
N LEU A 91 21.94 9.77 0.83
CA LEU A 91 20.51 9.61 1.04
C LEU A 91 20.01 8.46 0.17
N TYR A 92 19.35 7.46 0.77
CA TYR A 92 18.81 6.34 0.02
C TYR A 92 17.40 6.65 -0.49
N VAL A 93 17.25 6.63 -1.80
CA VAL A 93 16.01 6.95 -2.49
C VAL A 93 15.36 5.67 -3.00
N GLN A 94 14.12 5.44 -2.59
CA GLN A 94 13.29 4.37 -3.17
C GLN A 94 12.84 4.78 -4.58
N ILE A 95 12.84 3.86 -5.54
CA ILE A 95 12.24 4.07 -6.87
C ILE A 95 10.96 3.23 -6.99
N THR A 96 9.81 3.91 -6.91
CA THR A 96 8.49 3.28 -7.10
C THR A 96 8.30 2.88 -8.56
N SER A 97 7.40 1.92 -8.82
CA SER A 97 7.18 1.31 -10.14
C SER A 97 7.03 2.34 -11.27
N ALA A 98 6.34 3.46 -11.03
CA ALA A 98 6.12 4.54 -11.98
C ALA A 98 7.43 5.19 -12.49
N PHE A 99 8.51 5.16 -11.71
CA PHE A 99 9.79 5.79 -12.04
C PHE A 99 10.87 4.79 -12.46
N ARG A 100 10.69 3.49 -12.22
CA ARG A 100 11.76 2.46 -12.42
C ARG A 100 12.30 2.44 -13.84
N ALA A 101 11.42 2.51 -14.85
CA ALA A 101 11.81 2.46 -16.25
C ALA A 101 12.75 3.61 -16.64
N GLN A 102 12.62 4.78 -16.01
CA GLN A 102 13.39 5.98 -16.33
C GLN A 102 14.55 6.25 -15.38
N TRP A 103 14.41 5.86 -14.10
CA TRP A 103 15.31 6.27 -13.03
C TRP A 103 16.05 5.11 -12.38
N GLY A 104 15.71 3.86 -12.70
CA GLY A 104 16.39 2.67 -12.19
C GLY A 104 17.78 2.47 -12.80
N LEU A 105 18.78 2.14 -11.97
CA LEU A 105 20.18 1.97 -12.40
C LEU A 105 20.46 0.67 -13.15
N ARG A 106 19.63 -0.38 -12.99
CA ARG A 106 19.78 -1.61 -13.78
C ARG A 106 19.35 -1.37 -15.23
N THR A 107 18.25 -0.66 -15.43
CA THR A 107 17.74 -0.27 -16.75
C THR A 107 18.54 0.91 -17.32
N ASN A 108 18.96 1.87 -16.49
CA ASN A 108 19.62 3.11 -16.89
C ASN A 108 20.95 3.32 -16.14
N PRO A 109 21.98 2.49 -16.39
CA PRO A 109 23.27 2.59 -15.69
C PRO A 109 24.00 3.93 -15.94
N GLY A 110 23.67 4.62 -17.03
CA GLY A 110 24.20 5.96 -17.35
C GLY A 110 23.73 7.08 -16.42
N LEU A 111 22.77 6.82 -15.52
CA LEU A 111 22.39 7.78 -14.48
C LEU A 111 23.47 7.96 -13.41
N LEU A 112 24.40 7.02 -13.26
CA LEU A 112 25.49 7.14 -12.30
C LEU A 112 26.34 8.39 -12.59
N GLY A 113 26.54 9.23 -11.58
CA GLY A 113 27.23 10.51 -11.68
C GLY A 113 26.36 11.67 -12.20
N THR A 114 25.11 11.42 -12.60
CA THR A 114 24.17 12.49 -12.98
C THR A 114 23.60 13.18 -11.75
N ARG A 115 23.31 14.47 -11.87
CA ARG A 115 22.68 15.25 -10.81
C ARG A 115 21.17 15.32 -11.03
N ILE A 116 20.41 14.94 -10.01
CA ILE A 116 18.95 14.83 -10.09
C ILE A 116 18.30 15.55 -8.91
N ASP A 117 17.06 15.96 -9.11
CA ASP A 117 16.15 16.43 -8.09
C ASP A 117 15.10 15.33 -7.83
N VAL A 118 14.96 14.92 -6.58
CA VAL A 118 13.95 13.95 -6.16
C VAL A 118 13.05 14.58 -5.12
N THR A 119 11.75 14.58 -5.35
CA THR A 119 10.77 15.10 -4.41
C THR A 119 10.04 13.96 -3.74
N GLY A 120 9.98 13.98 -2.41
CA GLY A 120 9.24 12.99 -1.64
C GLY A 120 9.46 13.14 -0.13
N PRO A 121 8.74 12.35 0.69
CA PRO A 121 8.94 12.26 2.13
C PRO A 121 10.37 11.85 2.52
N LEU A 122 10.99 12.60 3.43
CA LEU A 122 12.28 12.26 4.03
C LEU A 122 12.10 11.24 5.16
N THR A 123 12.16 9.96 4.80
CA THR A 123 11.94 8.83 5.69
C THR A 123 13.01 7.78 5.43
N ALA A 124 13.42 7.07 6.48
CA ALA A 124 14.45 6.05 6.38
C ALA A 124 14.11 4.95 5.35
N TYR A 125 15.12 4.48 4.64
CA TYR A 125 15.05 3.37 3.70
C TYR A 125 16.27 2.47 3.94
N PHE A 126 16.07 1.15 4.11
CA PHE A 126 17.08 0.21 4.62
C PHE A 126 17.64 0.57 6.01
N SER A 127 16.82 1.12 6.91
CA SER A 127 17.28 1.66 8.21
C SER A 127 18.35 2.76 8.10
N HIS A 128 18.54 3.34 6.91
CA HIS A 128 19.43 4.46 6.63
C HIS A 128 18.57 5.70 6.33
N PRO A 129 19.01 6.93 6.66
CA PRO A 129 18.35 8.14 6.18
C PRO A 129 18.03 8.08 4.68
N GLY A 130 16.78 8.37 4.33
CA GLY A 130 16.27 8.14 2.99
C GLY A 130 15.18 9.11 2.54
N LEU A 131 14.68 8.81 1.34
CA LEU A 131 13.51 9.42 0.72
C LEU A 131 12.68 8.29 0.10
N THR A 132 11.51 8.02 0.67
CA THR A 132 10.61 6.95 0.23
C THR A 132 9.38 7.53 -0.44
N SER A 133 8.71 6.73 -1.28
CA SER A 133 7.53 7.16 -2.04
C SER A 133 7.74 8.51 -2.78
N PRO A 134 8.81 8.65 -3.60
CA PRO A 134 9.03 9.87 -4.37
C PRO A 134 7.82 10.19 -5.24
N THR A 135 7.46 11.47 -5.28
CA THR A 135 6.38 12.03 -6.10
C THR A 135 6.90 12.64 -7.40
N ALA A 136 8.21 12.93 -7.49
CA ALA A 136 8.84 13.41 -8.70
C ALA A 136 10.34 13.08 -8.76
N PHE A 137 10.83 12.87 -9.98
CA PHE A 137 12.25 12.87 -10.35
C PHE A 137 12.47 13.82 -11.52
N ALA A 138 13.58 14.54 -11.52
CA ALA A 138 13.98 15.40 -12.64
C ALA A 138 15.51 15.49 -12.74
N LEU A 139 16.05 15.73 -13.94
CA LEU A 139 17.45 16.10 -14.10
C LEU A 139 17.65 17.52 -13.55
N ALA A 140 18.67 17.73 -12.73
CA ALA A 140 18.94 19.03 -12.14
C ALA A 140 19.22 20.08 -13.24
N GLY A 141 18.44 21.17 -13.26
CA GLY A 141 18.56 22.24 -14.25
C GLY A 141 17.68 22.10 -15.49
N THR A 142 16.78 21.12 -15.54
CA THR A 142 15.72 21.04 -16.56
C THR A 142 14.41 21.61 -16.00
N THR A 143 13.66 22.37 -16.81
CA THR A 143 12.30 22.80 -16.44
C THR A 143 11.45 21.54 -16.25
N PRO A 144 10.74 21.38 -15.11
CA PRO A 144 9.93 20.19 -14.89
C PRO A 144 8.82 20.16 -15.95
N THR A 145 8.76 19.10 -16.73
CA THR A 145 7.53 18.77 -17.46
C THR A 145 6.52 18.28 -16.44
N SER A 146 5.77 19.20 -15.86
CA SER A 146 4.56 18.88 -15.13
C SER A 146 3.52 18.35 -16.13
N THR A 147 3.02 17.13 -15.93
CA THR A 147 1.67 16.79 -16.38
C THR A 147 0.71 17.55 -15.49
N THR A 148 0.44 18.79 -15.88
CA THR A 148 -0.49 19.69 -15.21
C THR A 148 -1.91 19.17 -15.40
N THR A 149 -2.37 18.38 -14.44
CA THR A 149 -3.67 18.63 -13.84
C THR A 149 -3.50 18.44 -12.35
N ALA A 150 -3.21 19.55 -11.66
CA ALA A 150 -3.38 19.61 -10.22
C ALA A 150 -4.87 19.32 -9.93
N PRO A 151 -5.23 18.42 -8.99
CA PRO A 151 -6.49 18.58 -8.32
C PRO A 151 -6.30 19.75 -7.35
N THR A 152 -6.94 20.86 -7.69
CA THR A 152 -7.41 21.84 -6.72
C THR A 152 -7.95 21.09 -5.51
N VAL A 153 -7.46 21.43 -4.32
CA VAL A 153 -8.10 21.07 -3.06
C VAL A 153 -9.49 21.71 -3.07
N THR A 154 -10.46 20.97 -3.56
CA THR A 154 -11.87 21.14 -3.29
C THR A 154 -12.32 19.76 -2.84
N SER A 155 -12.71 19.67 -1.57
CA SER A 155 -13.36 18.51 -0.99
C SER A 155 -14.53 18.10 -1.89
N THR A 156 -14.27 17.13 -2.76
CA THR A 156 -15.29 16.51 -3.61
C THR A 156 -15.00 15.02 -3.61
N THR A 157 -15.81 14.36 -2.79
CA THR A 157 -16.09 12.94 -2.69
C THR A 157 -16.02 12.25 -4.06
N THR A 158 -14.99 11.43 -4.27
CA THR A 158 -15.02 10.35 -5.27
C THR A 158 -15.12 9.01 -4.52
N PRO A 159 -15.99 8.08 -4.92
CA PRO A 159 -16.45 7.01 -4.03
C PRO A 159 -15.38 5.95 -3.81
N GLY A 160 -14.75 6.00 -2.63
CA GLY A 160 -14.07 4.86 -1.99
C GLY A 160 -12.74 5.15 -1.27
N GLY A 161 -12.49 6.19 -0.48
CA GLY A 161 -13.31 7.15 0.27
C GLY A 161 -12.42 7.78 1.37
N GLY A 162 -12.71 9.00 1.82
CA GLY A 162 -11.96 9.69 2.88
C GLY A 162 -12.09 9.02 4.24
N TYR A 163 -11.31 7.95 4.46
CA TYR A 163 -11.30 7.17 5.70
C TYR A 163 -10.35 7.76 6.74
N ASP A 164 -9.32 8.50 6.31
CA ASP A 164 -8.28 9.10 7.14
C ASP A 164 -8.86 9.93 8.29
N ASP A 165 -9.67 10.94 7.98
CA ASP A 165 -10.26 11.82 8.99
C ASP A 165 -11.39 11.17 9.81
N THR A 166 -11.81 9.97 9.42
CA THR A 166 -12.93 9.23 10.03
C THR A 166 -12.46 7.90 10.61
N TYR A 167 -12.53 6.83 9.80
CA TYR A 167 -12.24 5.45 10.17
C TYR A 167 -10.80 5.24 10.68
N TYR A 168 -9.82 5.87 10.03
CA TYR A 168 -8.39 5.72 10.35
C TYR A 168 -7.79 6.83 11.21
N ARG A 169 -8.60 7.78 11.68
CA ARG A 169 -8.12 8.98 12.38
C ARG A 169 -7.14 8.68 13.52
N ASN A 170 -7.39 7.60 14.26
CA ASN A 170 -6.56 7.24 15.41
C ASN A 170 -5.23 6.57 15.02
N ALA A 171 -5.03 6.19 13.76
CA ALA A 171 -3.82 5.58 13.24
C ALA A 171 -2.89 6.59 12.55
N LEU A 172 -3.43 7.73 12.09
CA LEU A 172 -2.66 8.75 11.37
C LEU A 172 -1.45 9.24 12.18
N GLY A 173 -0.30 9.35 11.49
CA GLY A 173 0.96 9.84 12.06
C GLY A 173 1.66 8.87 13.02
N LYS A 174 1.14 7.66 13.23
CA LYS A 174 1.76 6.64 14.08
C LYS A 174 2.64 5.69 13.27
N SER A 175 3.56 5.02 13.95
CA SER A 175 4.40 3.94 13.38
C SER A 175 4.70 2.85 14.42
N GLY A 176 5.31 1.75 13.98
CA GLY A 176 5.71 0.61 14.80
C GLY A 176 4.57 0.03 15.63
N ALA A 177 4.86 -0.32 16.88
CA ALA A 177 3.88 -0.86 17.82
C ALA A 177 2.68 0.09 18.03
N SER A 178 2.90 1.41 18.05
CA SER A 178 1.82 2.39 18.28
C SER A 178 0.81 2.41 17.13
N LEU A 179 1.27 2.23 15.90
CA LEU A 179 0.41 2.08 14.73
C LEU A 179 -0.31 0.73 14.75
N LYS A 180 0.40 -0.37 15.04
CA LYS A 180 -0.20 -1.71 15.16
C LYS A 180 -1.37 -1.71 16.15
N THR A 181 -1.16 -1.21 17.37
CA THR A 181 -2.21 -1.12 18.41
C THR A 181 -3.35 -0.19 17.99
N ALA A 182 -3.06 0.94 17.33
CA ALA A 182 -4.12 1.84 16.85
C ALA A 182 -4.99 1.17 15.79
N LEU A 183 -4.38 0.46 14.84
CA LEU A 183 -5.08 -0.29 13.81
C LEU A 183 -5.89 -1.44 14.39
N ASN A 184 -5.34 -2.22 15.32
CA ASN A 184 -6.10 -3.24 16.04
C ASN A 184 -7.35 -2.62 16.69
N GLY A 185 -7.19 -1.51 17.42
CA GLY A 185 -8.30 -0.81 18.05
C GLY A 185 -9.43 -0.43 17.07
N ILE A 186 -9.08 -0.11 15.83
CA ILE A 186 -10.03 0.22 14.74
C ILE A 186 -10.69 -1.05 14.19
N ILE A 187 -9.91 -2.08 13.86
CA ILE A 187 -10.40 -3.22 13.07
C ILE A 187 -10.92 -4.37 13.92
N ARG A 188 -10.64 -4.41 15.24
CA ARG A 188 -11.07 -5.48 16.16
C ARG A 188 -12.58 -5.55 16.35
N THR A 189 -13.27 -4.43 16.16
CA THR A 189 -14.72 -4.38 16.21
C THR A 189 -15.27 -4.63 14.82
N ASN A 190 -15.86 -5.81 14.62
CA ASN A 190 -16.42 -6.23 13.35
C ASN A 190 -17.68 -7.07 13.56
N THR A 191 -18.59 -7.01 12.59
CA THR A 191 -19.65 -8.01 12.44
C THR A 191 -19.00 -9.34 12.09
N LYS A 192 -19.46 -10.42 12.73
CA LYS A 192 -18.90 -11.76 12.54
C LYS A 192 -19.88 -12.62 11.74
N LEU A 193 -19.36 -13.44 10.84
CA LEU A 193 -20.14 -14.40 10.07
C LEU A 193 -20.09 -15.78 10.73
N SER A 194 -21.13 -16.57 10.55
CA SER A 194 -21.02 -18.02 10.75
C SER A 194 -20.21 -18.65 9.62
N TYR A 195 -19.68 -19.85 9.85
CA TYR A 195 -18.93 -20.56 8.83
C TYR A 195 -19.74 -20.78 7.55
N ASP A 196 -21.04 -21.10 7.67
CA ASP A 196 -21.92 -21.28 6.51
C ASP A 196 -22.17 -19.99 5.74
N GLN A 197 -22.29 -18.85 6.43
CA GLN A 197 -22.44 -17.54 5.79
C GLN A 197 -21.23 -17.14 4.94
N VAL A 198 -20.04 -17.68 5.22
CA VAL A 198 -18.83 -17.43 4.43
C VAL A 198 -19.04 -17.82 2.96
N TRP A 199 -19.75 -18.92 2.66
CA TRP A 199 -19.98 -19.33 1.27
C TRP A 199 -20.66 -18.24 0.45
N GLU A 200 -21.73 -17.66 0.98
CA GLU A 200 -22.48 -16.61 0.31
C GLU A 200 -21.70 -15.30 0.25
N ALA A 201 -20.85 -15.03 1.25
CA ALA A 201 -19.96 -13.88 1.21
C ALA A 201 -18.91 -14.01 0.10
N LEU A 202 -18.22 -15.16 -0.02
CA LEU A 202 -17.18 -15.37 -1.03
C LEU A 202 -17.69 -15.31 -2.46
N LYS A 203 -18.93 -15.76 -2.70
CA LYS A 203 -19.62 -15.58 -3.99
C LYS A 203 -19.77 -14.12 -4.40
N VAL A 204 -19.72 -13.18 -3.46
CA VAL A 204 -19.85 -11.73 -3.73
C VAL A 204 -18.50 -11.02 -3.70
N THR A 205 -17.66 -11.32 -2.69
CA THR A 205 -16.36 -10.66 -2.51
C THR A 205 -15.38 -11.01 -3.63
N ASP A 206 -15.42 -12.24 -4.11
CA ASP A 206 -14.47 -12.77 -5.09
C ASP A 206 -15.11 -12.96 -6.48
N GLN A 207 -16.29 -12.36 -6.71
CA GLN A 207 -17.00 -12.43 -7.98
C GLN A 207 -16.12 -11.94 -9.14
N ASP A 208 -16.02 -12.76 -10.19
CA ASP A 208 -15.32 -12.40 -11.42
C ASP A 208 -15.91 -11.12 -12.05
N PRO A 209 -15.11 -10.06 -12.28
CA PRO A 209 -15.58 -8.83 -12.89
C PRO A 209 -16.10 -9.02 -14.32
N ASN A 210 -15.64 -10.05 -15.04
CA ASN A 210 -16.03 -10.34 -16.41
C ASN A 210 -17.17 -11.37 -16.51
N ASN A 211 -17.50 -12.06 -15.41
CA ASN A 211 -18.60 -13.01 -15.35
C ASN A 211 -19.21 -13.08 -13.95
N SER A 212 -20.36 -12.42 -13.76
CA SER A 212 -21.02 -12.37 -12.45
C SER A 212 -21.55 -13.70 -11.93
N ALA A 213 -21.62 -14.74 -12.76
CA ALA A 213 -21.98 -16.10 -12.34
C ALA A 213 -20.79 -16.84 -11.69
N ASN A 214 -19.58 -16.29 -11.78
CA ASN A 214 -18.35 -16.94 -11.36
C ASN A 214 -17.65 -16.19 -10.21
N VAL A 215 -16.70 -16.87 -9.59
CA VAL A 215 -15.67 -16.33 -8.68
C VAL A 215 -14.28 -16.54 -9.27
N ILE A 216 -13.31 -15.70 -8.90
CA ILE A 216 -11.90 -15.90 -9.22
C ILE A 216 -11.24 -16.69 -8.09
N LEU A 217 -10.68 -17.86 -8.42
CA LEU A 217 -9.94 -18.70 -7.47
C LEU A 217 -8.57 -18.10 -7.19
N LEU A 218 -8.18 -18.03 -5.92
CA LEU A 218 -6.98 -17.31 -5.46
C LEU A 218 -5.70 -17.76 -6.20
N TYR A 219 -5.32 -19.02 -6.02
CA TYR A 219 -4.03 -19.53 -6.49
C TYR A 219 -3.99 -19.81 -7.99
N THR A 220 -5.08 -20.31 -8.58
CA THR A 220 -5.13 -20.62 -10.02
C THR A 220 -5.48 -19.40 -10.88
N GLY A 221 -6.16 -18.40 -10.32
CA GLY A 221 -6.75 -17.29 -11.09
C GLY A 221 -7.92 -17.72 -11.98
N ARG A 222 -8.35 -18.98 -11.89
CA ARG A 222 -9.43 -19.55 -12.71
C ARG A 222 -10.76 -18.89 -12.35
N SER A 223 -11.53 -18.53 -13.38
CA SER A 223 -12.93 -18.14 -13.23
C SER A 223 -13.77 -19.42 -13.09
N GLN A 224 -14.42 -19.59 -11.95
CA GLN A 224 -15.14 -20.81 -11.57
C GLN A 224 -16.59 -20.50 -11.21
N GLY A 225 -17.52 -21.38 -11.59
CA GLY A 225 -18.94 -21.23 -11.27
C GLY A 225 -19.19 -21.08 -9.77
N LYS A 226 -20.01 -20.10 -9.38
CA LYS A 226 -20.39 -19.89 -7.96
C LYS A 226 -21.02 -21.11 -7.31
N THR A 227 -21.65 -21.98 -8.09
CA THR A 227 -22.38 -23.16 -7.62
C THR A 227 -21.55 -24.44 -7.63
N THR A 228 -20.33 -24.43 -8.17
CA THR A 228 -19.41 -25.59 -8.13
C THR A 228 -18.53 -25.50 -6.88
N ASN A 229 -19.17 -25.31 -5.74
CA ASN A 229 -18.53 -25.13 -4.44
C ASN A 229 -18.81 -26.36 -3.58
N GLY A 230 -17.78 -26.95 -2.98
CA GLY A 230 -17.93 -28.25 -2.35
C GLY A 230 -16.61 -28.82 -1.86
N GLY A 231 -16.47 -30.14 -2.01
CA GLY A 231 -15.31 -30.90 -1.57
C GLY A 231 -14.83 -31.94 -2.57
N ASP A 232 -15.47 -32.02 -3.74
CA ASP A 232 -15.07 -32.93 -4.80
C ASP A 232 -13.92 -32.32 -5.62
N PRO A 233 -13.16 -33.12 -6.39
CA PRO A 233 -12.21 -32.58 -7.38
C PRO A 233 -12.90 -31.58 -8.33
N ASP A 234 -12.17 -30.55 -8.75
CA ASP A 234 -12.65 -29.43 -9.59
C ASP A 234 -13.72 -28.50 -8.97
N ASP A 235 -14.20 -28.80 -7.76
CA ASP A 235 -14.93 -27.81 -6.95
C ASP A 235 -13.96 -26.73 -6.44
N TRP A 236 -14.53 -25.61 -6.00
CA TRP A 236 -13.83 -24.69 -5.13
C TRP A 236 -14.27 -24.81 -3.67
N ASN A 237 -13.33 -24.60 -2.75
CA ASN A 237 -13.57 -24.53 -1.32
C ASN A 237 -12.99 -23.26 -0.70
N ARG A 238 -13.14 -23.15 0.63
CA ARG A 238 -12.68 -22.01 1.42
C ARG A 238 -11.23 -22.23 1.83
N GLU A 239 -10.33 -21.44 1.27
CA GLU A 239 -8.95 -21.33 1.72
C GLU A 239 -8.87 -20.42 2.94
N HIS A 240 -8.27 -20.94 4.00
CA HIS A 240 -7.81 -20.15 5.15
C HIS A 240 -6.39 -19.70 4.85
N VAL A 241 -6.22 -18.52 4.23
CA VAL A 241 -4.89 -18.03 3.86
C VAL A 241 -3.99 -17.96 5.10
N TRP A 242 -4.49 -17.47 6.24
CA TRP A 242 -3.85 -17.83 7.49
C TRP A 242 -4.28 -19.26 7.87
N ALA A 243 -3.40 -20.24 7.71
CA ALA A 243 -3.76 -21.63 7.98
C ALA A 243 -4.20 -21.82 9.44
N LYS A 244 -5.36 -22.45 9.63
CA LYS A 244 -5.99 -22.62 10.96
C LYS A 244 -5.09 -23.27 12.00
N SER A 245 -4.18 -24.15 11.58
CA SER A 245 -3.24 -24.83 12.47
C SER A 245 -2.24 -23.87 13.12
N HIS A 246 -1.96 -22.72 12.51
CA HIS A 246 -1.09 -21.67 13.07
C HIS A 246 -1.89 -20.84 14.08
N GLY A 247 -2.16 -21.41 15.25
CA GLY A 247 -2.97 -20.80 16.31
C GLY A 247 -4.24 -21.56 16.68
N ASP A 248 -4.49 -22.72 16.07
CA ASP A 248 -5.56 -23.68 16.42
C ASP A 248 -6.96 -23.08 16.60
N PHE A 249 -7.33 -22.11 15.74
CA PHE A 249 -8.61 -21.41 15.88
C PHE A 249 -9.79 -22.09 15.15
N GLY A 250 -9.51 -23.13 14.36
CA GLY A 250 -10.53 -23.91 13.67
C GLY A 250 -11.42 -23.08 12.74
N THR A 251 -12.70 -23.43 12.67
CA THR A 251 -13.72 -22.75 11.84
C THR A 251 -14.76 -22.01 12.68
N ALA A 252 -14.49 -21.84 13.98
CA ALA A 252 -15.36 -21.11 14.89
C ALA A 252 -15.39 -19.61 14.54
N THR A 253 -16.50 -18.97 14.92
CA THR A 253 -16.71 -17.54 14.69
C THR A 253 -15.60 -16.68 15.27
N GLY A 254 -14.98 -15.86 14.42
CA GLY A 254 -13.78 -15.09 14.73
C GLY A 254 -12.77 -15.26 13.60
N PRO A 255 -11.49 -15.58 13.88
CA PRO A 255 -10.48 -15.75 12.84
C PRO A 255 -10.85 -16.84 11.83
N GLY A 256 -11.51 -17.92 12.29
CA GLY A 256 -11.97 -19.03 11.44
C GLY A 256 -13.04 -18.67 10.41
N THR A 257 -13.67 -17.51 10.54
CA THR A 257 -14.76 -17.02 9.67
C THR A 257 -14.47 -15.63 9.10
N ASP A 258 -13.27 -15.08 9.29
CA ASP A 258 -12.93 -13.74 8.83
C ASP A 258 -12.71 -13.72 7.32
N ILE A 259 -13.64 -13.10 6.59
CA ILE A 259 -13.57 -13.02 5.13
C ILE A 259 -12.56 -12.01 4.63
N HIS A 260 -11.77 -11.33 5.46
CA HIS A 260 -10.59 -10.62 4.93
C HIS A 260 -9.52 -11.61 4.47
N HIS A 261 -9.40 -12.79 5.09
CA HIS A 261 -8.39 -13.81 4.74
C HIS A 261 -8.95 -15.09 4.10
N LEU A 262 -10.27 -15.29 4.12
CA LEU A 262 -10.89 -16.45 3.48
C LEU A 262 -11.06 -16.20 1.99
N ARG A 263 -10.57 -17.10 1.15
CA ARG A 263 -10.63 -16.96 -0.32
C ARG A 263 -11.19 -18.23 -0.96
N PRO A 264 -11.87 -18.14 -2.11
CA PRO A 264 -12.21 -19.33 -2.89
C PRO A 264 -10.93 -19.87 -3.55
N THR A 265 -10.72 -21.18 -3.49
CA THR A 265 -9.62 -21.87 -4.18
C THR A 265 -10.10 -23.20 -4.71
N ASP A 266 -9.40 -23.72 -5.72
CA ASP A 266 -9.59 -25.11 -6.15
C ASP A 266 -9.28 -26.07 -4.98
N VAL A 267 -10.11 -27.10 -4.80
CA VAL A 267 -9.99 -28.09 -3.71
C VAL A 267 -8.64 -28.80 -3.70
N SER A 268 -8.13 -29.26 -4.84
CA SER A 268 -6.85 -30.01 -4.89
C SER A 268 -5.67 -29.08 -4.61
N VAL A 269 -5.71 -27.86 -5.17
CA VAL A 269 -4.69 -26.83 -4.95
C VAL A 269 -4.68 -26.40 -3.48
N ASN A 270 -5.86 -26.32 -2.84
CA ASN A 270 -5.95 -26.06 -1.40
C ASN A 270 -5.30 -27.18 -0.59
N ALA A 271 -5.58 -28.43 -0.94
CA ALA A 271 -5.02 -29.59 -0.27
C ALA A 271 -3.48 -29.64 -0.42
N GLU A 272 -2.96 -29.30 -1.61
CA GLU A 272 -1.53 -29.23 -1.88
C GLU A 272 -0.84 -28.09 -1.12
N ARG A 273 -1.49 -26.92 -1.00
CA ARG A 273 -1.02 -25.82 -0.14
C ARG A 273 -0.98 -26.24 1.32
N GLY A 274 -2.04 -26.92 1.79
CA GLY A 274 -2.13 -27.45 3.15
C GLY A 274 -2.00 -26.36 4.22
N ASN A 275 -1.05 -26.54 5.13
CA ASN A 275 -0.70 -25.57 6.18
C ASN A 275 0.69 -24.97 5.99
N LYS A 276 1.26 -25.05 4.79
CA LYS A 276 2.61 -24.57 4.52
C LYS A 276 2.72 -23.07 4.77
N ASP A 277 3.86 -22.65 5.31
CA ASP A 277 4.19 -21.24 5.48
C ASP A 277 4.35 -20.56 4.12
N PHE A 278 4.11 -19.25 4.04
CA PHE A 278 4.39 -18.51 2.80
C PHE A 278 5.86 -18.13 2.73
N ASP A 279 6.54 -18.58 1.67
CA ASP A 279 7.93 -18.29 1.32
C ASP A 279 8.11 -18.56 -0.19
N LEU A 280 9.34 -18.69 -0.68
CA LEU A 280 9.66 -18.90 -2.09
C LEU A 280 9.29 -20.29 -2.65
N GLY A 281 8.79 -21.22 -1.82
CA GLY A 281 8.47 -22.57 -2.29
C GLY A 281 9.69 -23.26 -2.92
N GLY A 282 9.44 -24.11 -3.91
CA GLY A 282 10.51 -24.73 -4.68
C GLY A 282 10.07 -25.21 -6.04
N SER A 283 9.32 -26.31 -6.09
CA SER A 283 8.89 -26.92 -7.35
C SER A 283 7.57 -26.32 -7.84
N PRO A 284 7.36 -26.18 -9.16
CA PRO A 284 6.10 -25.67 -9.69
C PRO A 284 4.94 -26.60 -9.36
N VAL A 285 3.79 -26.01 -9.02
CA VAL A 285 2.54 -26.71 -8.77
C VAL A 285 1.86 -27.01 -10.10
N GLY A 286 1.57 -28.29 -10.37
CA GLY A 286 1.07 -28.74 -11.68
C GLY A 286 -0.31 -28.15 -12.03
N GLU A 287 -1.26 -28.18 -11.10
CA GLU A 287 -2.63 -27.72 -11.32
C GLU A 287 -2.80 -26.19 -11.16
N ALA A 288 -1.81 -25.53 -10.56
CA ALA A 288 -1.78 -24.09 -10.38
C ALA A 288 -0.46 -23.49 -10.89
N PRO A 289 -0.22 -23.47 -12.22
CA PRO A 289 1.01 -22.95 -12.78
C PRO A 289 1.36 -21.54 -12.29
N GLY A 290 2.64 -21.31 -12.01
CA GLY A 290 3.15 -20.06 -11.44
C GLY A 290 3.09 -19.99 -9.92
N ASN A 291 2.47 -20.96 -9.25
CA ASN A 291 2.66 -21.20 -7.83
C ASN A 291 3.77 -22.25 -7.66
N TYR A 292 4.49 -22.18 -6.55
CA TYR A 292 5.57 -23.11 -6.23
C TYR A 292 5.40 -23.65 -4.81
N THR A 293 5.83 -24.88 -4.58
CA THR A 293 5.77 -25.51 -3.27
C THR A 293 6.97 -26.40 -3.02
N ASP A 294 7.31 -26.54 -1.75
CA ASP A 294 8.26 -27.53 -1.25
C ASP A 294 7.69 -28.20 0.01
N ALA A 295 8.56 -28.70 0.88
CA ALA A 295 8.15 -29.47 2.06
C ALA A 295 7.41 -28.63 3.10
N ASP A 296 7.77 -27.36 3.27
CA ASP A 296 7.27 -26.51 4.35
C ASP A 296 6.72 -25.16 3.88
N SER A 297 6.84 -24.83 2.59
CA SER A 297 6.44 -23.54 2.06
C SER A 297 5.67 -23.54 0.74
N TRP A 298 4.93 -22.44 0.55
CA TRP A 298 4.14 -22.13 -0.64
C TRP A 298 4.45 -20.72 -1.14
N GLU A 299 4.76 -20.60 -2.43
CA GLU A 299 4.85 -19.34 -3.16
C GLU A 299 3.62 -19.20 -4.07
N PRO A 300 2.75 -18.21 -3.85
CA PRO A 300 1.62 -18.00 -4.74
C PRO A 300 2.07 -17.35 -6.06
N ARG A 301 1.25 -17.47 -7.10
CA ARG A 301 1.48 -16.75 -8.37
C ARG A 301 1.64 -15.24 -8.15
N ASN A 302 2.46 -14.62 -8.99
CA ASN A 302 2.85 -13.21 -8.85
C ASN A 302 1.69 -12.22 -8.66
N ALA A 303 0.54 -12.48 -9.29
CA ALA A 303 -0.61 -11.59 -9.28
C ALA A 303 -1.49 -11.68 -8.01
N VAL A 304 -1.10 -12.46 -7.00
CA VAL A 304 -1.76 -12.46 -5.67
C VAL A 304 -0.75 -12.51 -4.51
N LYS A 305 0.53 -12.23 -4.79
CA LYS A 305 1.59 -12.25 -3.78
C LYS A 305 1.35 -11.16 -2.72
N GLY A 306 0.94 -9.98 -3.18
CA GLY A 306 0.62 -8.85 -2.33
C GLY A 306 -0.68 -9.05 -1.58
N ASP A 307 -1.71 -9.61 -2.24
CA ASP A 307 -2.97 -10.00 -1.60
C ASP A 307 -2.71 -10.91 -0.39
N VAL A 308 -1.94 -11.98 -0.59
CA VAL A 308 -1.58 -12.93 0.47
C VAL A 308 -0.86 -12.20 1.61
N ALA A 309 0.15 -11.39 1.30
CA ALA A 309 0.87 -10.63 2.31
C ALA A 309 -0.06 -9.73 3.14
N ARG A 310 -0.94 -8.96 2.49
CA ARG A 310 -1.88 -8.05 3.16
C ARG A 310 -2.95 -8.79 3.97
N MET A 311 -3.36 -9.99 3.55
CA MET A 311 -4.24 -10.84 4.35
C MET A 311 -3.53 -11.32 5.63
N LEU A 312 -2.26 -11.71 5.56
CA LEU A 312 -1.48 -12.11 6.74
C LEU A 312 -1.23 -10.93 7.69
N PHE A 313 -0.82 -9.78 7.15
CA PHE A 313 -0.65 -8.57 7.95
C PHE A 313 -1.93 -8.17 8.67
N TYR A 314 -3.06 -8.22 7.97
CA TYR A 314 -4.37 -7.97 8.57
C TYR A 314 -4.65 -8.94 9.73
N MET A 315 -4.46 -10.25 9.53
CA MET A 315 -4.72 -11.25 10.57
C MET A 315 -3.85 -11.02 11.80
N ALA A 316 -2.56 -10.70 11.62
CA ALA A 316 -1.63 -10.44 12.71
C ALA A 316 -1.94 -9.13 13.48
N VAL A 317 -2.60 -8.14 12.85
CA VAL A 317 -3.05 -6.93 13.55
C VAL A 317 -4.42 -7.13 14.16
N ARG A 318 -5.36 -7.74 13.43
CA ARG A 318 -6.73 -7.95 13.90
C ARG A 318 -6.75 -8.87 15.11
N TYR A 319 -5.97 -9.93 15.09
CA TYR A 319 -5.95 -10.98 16.12
C TYR A 319 -4.65 -10.95 16.92
N GLU A 320 -4.25 -9.80 17.45
CA GLU A 320 -3.06 -9.69 18.32
C GLU A 320 -3.30 -10.18 19.78
N GLY A 321 -4.37 -10.94 20.01
CA GLY A 321 -4.80 -11.44 21.32
C GLY A 321 -5.62 -10.45 22.14
N GLY A 322 -5.93 -10.83 23.39
CA GLY A 322 -6.64 -9.99 24.36
C GLY A 322 -8.17 -9.88 24.18
N ASP A 323 -8.73 -10.41 23.09
CA ASP A 323 -10.18 -10.46 22.82
C ASP A 323 -10.76 -11.89 22.83
N GLY A 324 -10.01 -12.85 23.40
CA GLY A 324 -10.40 -14.26 23.52
C GLY A 324 -10.00 -15.14 22.33
N TYR A 325 -9.31 -14.58 21.34
CA TYR A 325 -8.70 -15.31 20.23
C TYR A 325 -7.18 -15.49 20.42
N PRO A 326 -6.56 -16.44 19.71
CA PRO A 326 -5.09 -16.58 19.69
C PRO A 326 -4.41 -15.28 19.27
N ASN A 327 -3.22 -15.02 19.82
CA ASN A 327 -2.36 -13.92 19.37
C ASN A 327 -1.59 -14.37 18.13
N LEU A 328 -2.10 -14.00 16.96
CA LEU A 328 -1.49 -14.20 15.65
C LEU A 328 -0.41 -13.14 15.41
N GLU A 329 0.82 -13.57 15.09
CA GLU A 329 1.95 -12.67 14.90
C GLU A 329 2.78 -13.01 13.67
N MET A 330 3.42 -12.00 13.09
CA MET A 330 4.37 -12.20 12.00
C MET A 330 5.75 -12.57 12.57
N ASN A 331 6.50 -13.45 11.89
CA ASN A 331 7.92 -13.69 12.18
C ASN A 331 8.72 -13.94 10.89
N ASN A 332 10.02 -14.25 10.99
CA ASN A 332 10.87 -14.53 9.82
C ASN A 332 11.16 -16.02 9.61
N ASN A 333 10.39 -16.91 10.24
CA ASN A 333 10.62 -18.35 10.19
C ASN A 333 9.57 -19.04 9.31
N VAL A 334 9.97 -20.17 8.74
CA VAL A 334 9.07 -21.20 8.20
C VAL A 334 9.06 -22.40 9.15
N ASN A 335 8.11 -23.30 8.97
CA ASN A 335 7.93 -24.49 9.79
C ASN A 335 7.64 -24.16 11.27
N ASN A 336 6.72 -23.21 11.47
CA ASN A 336 6.31 -22.75 12.81
C ASN A 336 5.48 -23.78 13.60
N GLY A 337 5.19 -24.95 13.02
CA GLY A 337 4.33 -25.97 13.61
C GLY A 337 2.92 -25.42 13.89
N THR A 338 2.46 -25.54 15.13
CA THR A 338 1.16 -25.02 15.57
C THR A 338 1.23 -23.64 16.22
N ALA A 339 2.43 -23.06 16.34
CA ALA A 339 2.59 -21.72 16.88
C ALA A 339 1.81 -20.71 16.01
N PRO A 340 1.27 -19.63 16.59
CA PRO A 340 0.45 -18.65 15.88
C PRO A 340 1.32 -17.66 15.07
N TYR A 341 2.32 -18.17 14.36
CA TYR A 341 3.15 -17.44 13.42
C TYR A 341 2.96 -18.01 12.03
N HIS A 342 2.94 -17.17 11.01
CA HIS A 342 2.73 -17.67 9.66
C HIS A 342 3.46 -16.86 8.60
N GLY A 343 4.17 -17.57 7.73
CA GLY A 343 4.92 -17.02 6.61
C GLY A 343 6.16 -16.22 7.01
N ARG A 344 7.12 -16.11 6.09
CA ARG A 344 8.34 -15.34 6.32
C ARG A 344 8.09 -13.86 6.06
N LEU A 345 8.01 -13.06 7.12
CA LEU A 345 7.72 -11.62 7.09
C LEU A 345 8.55 -10.84 6.08
N SER A 346 9.87 -11.08 6.01
CA SER A 346 10.74 -10.39 5.05
C SER A 346 10.33 -10.64 3.59
N VAL A 347 9.91 -11.86 3.27
CA VAL A 347 9.41 -12.23 1.93
C VAL A 347 8.02 -11.66 1.69
N LEU A 348 7.14 -11.67 2.70
CA LEU A 348 5.81 -11.08 2.60
C LEU A 348 5.87 -9.56 2.39
N LEU A 349 6.79 -8.85 3.06
CA LEU A 349 7.02 -7.42 2.82
C LEU A 349 7.55 -7.16 1.41
N GLN A 350 8.41 -8.03 0.90
CA GLN A 350 8.89 -7.95 -0.48
C GLN A 350 7.73 -8.15 -1.48
N TRP A 351 6.91 -9.18 -1.28
CA TRP A 351 5.74 -9.46 -2.10
C TRP A 351 4.72 -8.33 -2.09
N HIS A 352 4.40 -7.80 -0.91
CA HIS A 352 3.54 -6.63 -0.75
C HIS A 352 4.04 -5.42 -1.53
N ALA A 353 5.35 -5.18 -1.56
CA ALA A 353 5.94 -4.09 -2.34
C ALA A 353 5.98 -4.36 -3.85
N GLN A 354 6.02 -5.63 -4.25
CA GLN A 354 6.06 -6.05 -5.66
C GLN A 354 4.67 -6.09 -6.31
N ASP A 355 3.64 -6.34 -5.51
CA ASP A 355 2.24 -6.51 -5.95
C ASP A 355 1.31 -5.57 -5.16
N PRO A 356 1.21 -4.28 -5.53
CA PRO A 356 0.37 -3.30 -4.85
C PRO A 356 -1.14 -3.62 -4.97
N PRO A 357 -2.00 -3.09 -4.08
CA PRO A 357 -3.43 -3.38 -4.16
C PRO A 357 -4.06 -2.93 -5.48
N ASP A 358 -4.70 -3.89 -6.15
CA ASP A 358 -5.38 -3.68 -7.41
C ASP A 358 -6.87 -3.33 -7.24
N ALA A 359 -7.58 -3.18 -8.35
CA ALA A 359 -9.00 -2.86 -8.34
C ALA A 359 -9.88 -3.98 -7.76
N PHE A 360 -9.49 -5.24 -7.96
CA PHE A 360 -10.24 -6.40 -7.45
C PHE A 360 -10.13 -6.47 -5.93
N GLU A 361 -8.92 -6.30 -5.39
CA GLU A 361 -8.64 -6.34 -3.96
C GLU A 361 -9.29 -5.16 -3.23
N LYS A 362 -9.21 -3.94 -3.78
CA LYS A 362 -9.88 -2.76 -3.22
C LYS A 362 -11.40 -2.90 -3.21
N ARG A 363 -11.99 -3.42 -4.30
CA ARG A 363 -13.44 -3.72 -4.35
C ARG A 363 -13.82 -4.73 -3.29
N ARG A 364 -13.02 -5.80 -3.13
CA ARG A 364 -13.24 -6.82 -2.10
C ARG A 364 -13.24 -6.21 -0.70
N ASN A 365 -12.24 -5.39 -0.36
CA ASN A 365 -12.18 -4.69 0.92
C ASN A 365 -13.42 -3.82 1.17
N GLN A 366 -13.86 -3.08 0.14
CA GLN A 366 -15.07 -2.26 0.21
C GLN A 366 -16.35 -3.08 0.42
N VAL A 367 -16.52 -4.20 -0.30
CA VAL A 367 -17.69 -5.08 -0.17
C VAL A 367 -17.77 -5.70 1.22
N ILE A 368 -16.63 -6.12 1.78
CA ILE A 368 -16.56 -6.67 3.15
C ILE A 368 -17.04 -5.62 4.16
N TYR A 369 -16.59 -4.37 4.00
CA TYR A 369 -17.01 -3.26 4.85
C TYR A 369 -18.49 -2.90 4.68
N ASP A 370 -18.99 -2.83 3.45
CA ASP A 370 -20.35 -2.33 3.17
C ASP A 370 -21.46 -3.34 3.46
N ARG A 371 -21.15 -4.64 3.42
CA ARG A 371 -22.19 -5.68 3.43
C ARG A 371 -22.02 -6.73 4.52
N TYR A 372 -20.80 -6.99 4.97
CA TYR A 372 -20.51 -8.17 5.78
C TYR A 372 -19.94 -7.83 7.15
N GLN A 373 -18.63 -7.58 7.24
CA GLN A 373 -17.93 -7.53 8.53
C GLN A 373 -17.78 -6.12 9.10
N ARG A 374 -18.08 -5.06 8.32
CA ARG A 374 -18.04 -3.67 8.78
C ARG A 374 -16.66 -3.19 9.27
N ASN A 375 -15.61 -3.94 8.96
CA ASN A 375 -14.22 -3.54 9.15
C ASN A 375 -13.45 -3.65 7.83
N ARG A 376 -12.32 -2.95 7.76
CA ARG A 376 -11.48 -2.84 6.57
C ARG A 376 -10.12 -3.47 6.84
N ASN A 377 -9.47 -3.99 5.80
CA ASN A 377 -8.06 -4.34 5.84
C ASN A 377 -7.22 -3.06 5.63
N PRO A 378 -6.52 -2.55 6.67
CA PRO A 378 -5.77 -1.30 6.56
C PRO A 378 -4.63 -1.36 5.56
N PHE A 379 -4.08 -2.55 5.28
CA PHE A 379 -2.94 -2.70 4.37
C PHE A 379 -3.34 -2.65 2.90
N ILE A 380 -4.64 -2.74 2.60
CA ILE A 380 -5.20 -2.49 1.26
C ILE A 380 -5.42 -0.99 1.06
N ASP A 381 -5.95 -0.29 2.07
CA ASP A 381 -6.24 1.14 1.99
C ASP A 381 -4.98 2.00 2.18
N HIS A 382 -4.06 1.55 3.04
CA HIS A 382 -2.77 2.18 3.36
C HIS A 382 -1.61 1.15 3.29
N PRO A 383 -1.17 0.76 2.08
CA PRO A 383 -0.09 -0.21 1.90
C PRO A 383 1.21 0.17 2.61
N GLU A 384 1.50 1.46 2.73
CA GLU A 384 2.68 2.00 3.40
C GLU A 384 2.76 1.63 4.89
N TRP A 385 1.64 1.30 5.53
CA TRP A 385 1.62 0.93 6.94
C TRP A 385 2.24 -0.44 7.23
N ALA A 386 2.32 -1.34 6.25
CA ALA A 386 3.03 -2.60 6.44
C ALA A 386 4.52 -2.35 6.76
N ALA A 387 5.17 -1.52 5.95
CA ALA A 387 6.55 -1.09 6.21
C ALA A 387 6.67 -0.20 7.46
N SER A 388 5.65 0.61 7.76
CA SER A 388 5.67 1.45 8.97
C SER A 388 5.58 0.64 10.27
N ILE A 389 5.08 -0.59 10.24
CA ILE A 389 5.01 -1.49 11.40
C ILE A 389 6.22 -2.43 11.45
N TRP A 390 6.62 -3.00 10.31
CA TRP A 390 7.57 -4.13 10.24
C TRP A 390 8.79 -3.91 9.34
N GLY A 391 8.90 -2.78 8.64
CA GLY A 391 9.92 -2.50 7.63
C GLY A 391 11.16 -1.78 8.11
#